data_AF-A0A0G1UV05-F1
#
_entry.id   AF-A0A0G1UV05-F1
#
_cell.length_a   1.000
_cell.length_b   1.000
_cell.length_c   1.000
_cell.angle_alpha   90.00
_cell.angle_beta   90.00
_cell.angle_gamma   90.00
#
_symmetry.space_group_name_H-M   'P 1'
#
loop_
_entity.id
_entity.type
_entity.pdbx_description
1 polymer ?
#
loop_
_entity_poly.entity_id
_entity_poly.type
_entity_poly.pdbx_seq_one_letter_code
_entity_poly.pdbx_strand_id
1 'polypeptide(L)'
;MNKKIILVSLAVLLAGSVYAFAGTVKAEDAAGTFPPLIQKLVDKFNLDTAQVQVVLDEFRGERQKDFQARLEERLNDQVESGDLTEPQKKLILEKHQCRPGQKKTV
;
A
#
# COMPACT_ATOMS: atom_id res chain seq x y z
N MET A 1 -2.15 47.78 6.10
CA MET A 1 -2.13 46.37 5.65
C MET A 1 -2.29 46.35 4.14
N ASN A 2 -1.28 45.86 3.40
CA ASN A 2 -1.25 46.02 1.94
C ASN A 2 -2.25 45.05 1.30
N LYS A 3 -3.24 45.56 0.54
CA LYS A 3 -4.34 44.77 -0.06
C LYS A 3 -3.84 43.58 -0.92
N LYS A 4 -2.60 43.66 -1.43
CA LYS A 4 -1.92 42.59 -2.16
C LYS A 4 -1.58 41.38 -1.28
N ILE A 5 -1.29 41.59 0.01
CA ILE A 5 -0.95 40.53 0.96
C ILE A 5 -2.20 39.71 1.34
N ILE A 6 -3.38 40.36 1.39
CA ILE A 6 -4.66 39.72 1.71
C ILE A 6 -5.15 38.81 0.56
N LEU A 7 -4.91 39.21 -0.70
CA LEU A 7 -5.28 38.41 -1.87
C LEU A 7 -4.41 37.15 -2.01
N VAL A 8 -3.12 37.24 -1.68
CA VAL A 8 -2.21 36.09 -1.73
C VAL A 8 -2.56 35.07 -0.65
N SER A 9 -2.95 35.49 0.56
CA SER A 9 -3.33 34.56 1.62
C SER A 9 -4.64 33.81 1.32
N LEU A 10 -5.58 34.42 0.59
CA LEU A 10 -6.84 33.78 0.21
C LEU A 10 -6.65 32.70 -0.87
N ALA A 11 -5.72 32.89 -1.80
CA ALA A 11 -5.40 31.92 -2.84
C ALA A 11 -4.74 30.65 -2.27
N VAL A 12 -3.89 30.79 -1.25
CA VAL A 12 -3.23 29.65 -0.57
C VAL A 12 -4.26 28.81 0.21
N LEU A 13 -5.26 29.43 0.81
CA LEU A 13 -6.34 28.74 1.52
C LEU A 13 -7.24 27.91 0.58
N LEU A 14 -7.47 28.39 -0.65
CA LEU A 14 -8.30 27.68 -1.63
C LEU A 14 -7.56 26.50 -2.31
N ALA A 15 -6.23 26.56 -2.43
CA ALA A 15 -5.44 25.45 -2.97
C ALA A 15 -5.31 24.27 -1.99
N GLY A 16 -5.45 24.52 -0.68
CA GLY A 16 -5.35 23.50 0.36
C GLY A 16 -6.59 22.60 0.50
N SER A 17 -7.77 23.06 0.07
CA SER A 17 -9.04 22.35 0.30
C SER A 17 -9.25 21.14 -0.62
N VAL A 18 -8.57 21.08 -1.77
CA VAL A 18 -8.73 19.98 -2.75
C VAL A 18 -8.16 18.66 -2.23
N TYR A 19 -7.15 18.69 -1.34
CA TYR A 19 -6.55 17.47 -0.76
C TYR A 19 -7.36 16.86 0.38
N ALA A 20 -8.31 17.59 0.96
CA ALA A 20 -9.09 17.13 2.12
C ALA A 20 -10.27 16.21 1.75
N PHE A 21 -10.62 16.10 0.45
CA PHE A 21 -11.77 15.33 -0.03
C PHE A 21 -11.41 13.98 -0.66
N ALA A 22 -10.23 13.43 -0.34
CA ALA A 22 -9.94 12.03 -0.61
C ALA A 22 -10.69 11.17 0.42
N GLY A 23 -11.95 10.84 0.12
CA GLY A 23 -12.75 9.94 0.94
C GLY A 23 -12.01 8.63 1.20
N THR A 24 -11.84 8.29 2.47
CA THR A 24 -11.25 7.02 2.88
C THR A 24 -12.27 5.91 2.62
N VAL A 25 -12.12 5.21 1.49
CA VAL A 25 -12.79 3.92 1.31
C VAL A 25 -12.19 2.95 2.33
N LYS A 26 -12.95 2.69 3.40
CA LYS A 26 -12.60 1.67 4.36
C LYS A 26 -12.77 0.31 3.70
N ALA A 27 -11.68 -0.41 3.51
CA ALA A 27 -11.75 -1.85 3.35
C ALA A 27 -12.23 -2.40 4.69
N GLU A 28 -13.39 -3.04 4.72
CA GLU A 28 -13.86 -3.74 5.90
C GLU A 28 -12.88 -4.89 6.14
N ASP A 29 -12.07 -4.76 7.21
CA ASP A 29 -11.16 -5.81 7.66
C ASP A 29 -11.99 -6.98 8.14
N ALA A 30 -12.37 -7.84 7.19
CA ALA A 30 -12.95 -9.14 7.46
C ALA A 30 -11.81 -10.06 7.93
N ALA A 31 -11.27 -9.77 9.11
CA ALA A 31 -10.27 -10.60 9.77
C ALA A 31 -10.84 -12.02 9.90
N GLY A 32 -10.29 -12.96 9.11
CA GLY A 32 -10.71 -14.36 9.07
C GLY A 32 -11.72 -14.72 7.98
N THR A 33 -12.12 -13.81 7.10
CA THR A 33 -12.96 -14.17 5.93
C THR A 33 -12.06 -14.57 4.77
N PHE A 34 -12.03 -15.86 4.46
CA PHE A 34 -11.39 -16.36 3.26
C PHE A 34 -12.02 -15.70 2.01
N PRO A 35 -11.23 -15.47 0.95
CA PRO A 35 -11.79 -15.17 -0.35
C PRO A 35 -12.91 -16.16 -0.70
N PRO A 36 -14.02 -15.74 -1.33
CA PRO A 36 -15.21 -16.56 -1.52
C PRO A 36 -14.95 -17.85 -2.34
N LEU A 37 -13.87 -17.89 -3.12
CA LEU A 37 -13.40 -19.10 -3.79
C LEU A 37 -12.79 -20.12 -2.82
N ILE A 38 -11.96 -19.66 -1.88
CA ILE A 38 -11.28 -20.51 -0.90
C ILE A 38 -12.29 -21.08 0.09
N GLN A 39 -13.26 -20.29 0.55
CA GLN A 39 -14.35 -20.79 1.39
C GLN A 39 -15.09 -21.96 0.74
N LYS A 40 -15.47 -21.82 -0.55
CA LYS A 40 -16.13 -22.90 -1.31
C LYS A 40 -15.26 -24.16 -1.44
N LEU A 41 -13.94 -24.02 -1.51
CA LEU A 41 -13.02 -25.16 -1.58
C LEU A 41 -12.92 -25.85 -0.22
N VAL A 42 -12.79 -25.09 0.86
CA VAL A 42 -12.79 -25.62 2.23
C VAL A 42 -14.08 -26.39 2.50
N ASP A 43 -15.24 -25.81 2.17
CA ASP A 43 -16.54 -26.44 2.39
C ASP A 43 -16.73 -27.69 1.50
N LYS A 44 -16.35 -27.62 0.21
CA LYS A 44 -16.55 -28.73 -0.74
C LYS A 44 -15.67 -29.94 -0.43
N PHE A 45 -14.45 -29.71 0.04
CA PHE A 45 -13.47 -30.75 0.34
C PHE A 45 -13.39 -31.07 1.84
N ASN A 46 -14.23 -30.43 2.65
CA ASN A 46 -14.28 -30.57 4.11
C ASN A 46 -12.88 -30.43 4.75
N LEU A 47 -12.15 -29.39 4.32
CA LEU A 47 -10.80 -29.11 4.80
C LEU A 47 -10.84 -28.40 6.17
N ASP A 48 -9.80 -28.62 6.97
CA ASP A 48 -9.61 -27.87 8.21
C ASP A 48 -9.23 -26.42 7.89
N THR A 49 -10.09 -25.48 8.27
CA THR A 49 -9.88 -24.04 8.07
C THR A 49 -8.59 -23.54 8.70
N ALA A 50 -8.21 -24.07 9.87
CA ALA A 50 -7.00 -23.65 10.56
C ALA A 50 -5.75 -24.07 9.79
N GLN A 51 -5.73 -25.30 9.27
CA GLN A 51 -4.61 -25.79 8.47
C GLN A 51 -4.50 -25.06 7.12
N VAL A 52 -5.63 -24.78 6.48
CA VAL A 52 -5.66 -23.99 5.23
C VAL A 52 -5.16 -22.57 5.47
N GLN A 53 -5.51 -21.94 6.61
CA GLN A 53 -5.01 -20.62 6.96
C GLN A 53 -3.48 -20.63 7.12
N VAL A 54 -2.92 -21.63 7.81
CA VAL A 54 -1.45 -21.76 7.99
C VAL A 54 -0.75 -21.87 6.63
N VAL A 55 -1.21 -22.77 5.75
CA VAL A 55 -0.61 -22.94 4.41
C VAL A 55 -0.72 -21.66 3.58
N LEU A 56 -1.84 -20.95 3.66
CA LEU A 56 -2.01 -19.70 2.94
C LEU A 56 -1.10 -18.60 3.47
N ASP A 57 -0.89 -18.53 4.78
CA ASP A 57 -0.01 -17.53 5.40
C ASP A 57 1.47 -17.83 5.09
N GLU A 58 1.87 -19.09 5.08
CA GLU A 58 3.19 -19.53 4.61
C GLU A 58 3.40 -19.13 3.14
N PHE A 59 2.47 -19.51 2.27
CA PHE A 59 2.54 -19.17 0.84
C PHE A 59 2.57 -17.65 0.61
N ARG A 60 1.75 -16.88 1.33
CA ARG A 60 1.77 -15.41 1.27
C ARG A 60 3.13 -14.85 1.71
N GLY A 61 3.71 -15.39 2.78
CA GLY A 61 5.03 -14.99 3.27
C GLY A 61 6.13 -15.22 2.24
N GLU A 62 6.15 -16.40 1.60
CA GLU A 62 7.10 -16.71 0.51
C GLU A 62 6.93 -15.76 -0.68
N ARG A 63 5.69 -15.59 -1.15
CA ARG A 63 5.38 -14.67 -2.25
C ARG A 63 5.75 -13.23 -1.95
N GLN A 64 5.61 -12.80 -0.70
CA GLN A 64 5.98 -11.46 -0.28
C GLN A 64 7.50 -11.25 -0.31
N LYS A 65 8.30 -12.27 0.04
CA LYS A 65 9.76 -12.23 -0.09
C LYS A 65 10.18 -12.18 -1.56
N ASP A 66 9.62 -13.05 -2.40
CA ASP A 66 9.90 -13.06 -3.85
C ASP A 66 9.55 -11.72 -4.49
N PHE A 67 8.42 -11.13 -4.09
CA PHE A 67 8.00 -9.83 -4.59
C PHE A 67 8.95 -8.72 -4.17
N GLN A 68 9.42 -8.71 -2.92
CA GLN A 68 10.40 -7.74 -2.44
C GLN A 68 11.71 -7.85 -3.22
N ALA A 69 12.23 -9.06 -3.42
CA ALA A 69 13.45 -9.27 -4.19
C ALA A 69 13.32 -8.75 -5.64
N ARG A 70 12.21 -9.08 -6.32
CA ARG A 70 11.95 -8.59 -7.69
C ARG A 70 11.74 -7.08 -7.77
N LEU A 71 11.16 -6.48 -6.73
CA LEU A 71 10.98 -5.04 -6.66
C LEU A 71 12.34 -4.34 -6.54
N GLU A 72 13.20 -4.84 -5.66
CA GLU A 72 14.55 -4.30 -5.47
C GLU A 72 15.40 -4.43 -6.73
N GLU A 73 15.35 -5.59 -7.40
CA GLU A 73 16.03 -5.83 -8.68
C GLU A 73 15.60 -4.80 -9.74
N ARG A 74 14.29 -4.65 -9.96
CA ARG A 74 13.77 -3.68 -10.93
C ARG A 74 14.13 -2.23 -10.60
N LEU A 75 14.21 -1.88 -9.32
CA LEU A 75 14.61 -0.54 -8.90
C LEU A 75 16.11 -0.33 -9.10
N ASN A 76 16.95 -1.36 -8.95
CA ASN A 76 18.37 -1.29 -9.29
C ASN A 76 18.55 -1.05 -10.79
N ASP A 77 17.87 -1.83 -11.63
CA ASP A 77 17.95 -1.69 -13.08
C ASP A 77 17.57 -0.27 -13.53
N GLN A 78 16.56 0.33 -12.89
CA GLN A 78 16.15 1.71 -13.17
C GLN A 78 17.12 2.78 -12.67
N VAL A 79 17.90 2.48 -11.62
CA VAL A 79 18.99 3.36 -11.17
C VAL A 79 20.17 3.26 -12.14
N GLU A 80 20.49 2.05 -12.61
CA GLU A 80 21.54 1.82 -13.58
C GLU A 80 21.20 2.40 -14.96
N SER A 81 19.95 2.33 -15.40
CA SER A 81 19.47 2.97 -16.62
C SER A 81 19.41 4.50 -16.53
N GLY A 82 19.52 5.06 -15.31
CA GLY A 82 19.44 6.49 -15.04
C GLY A 82 18.01 7.05 -15.00
N ASP A 83 16.98 6.21 -15.13
CA ASP A 83 15.57 6.60 -15.02
C ASP A 83 15.20 6.99 -13.57
N LEU A 84 15.95 6.48 -12.60
CA LEU A 84 15.76 6.71 -11.18
C LEU A 84 17.07 7.09 -10.50
N THR A 85 16.97 7.88 -9.43
CA THR A 85 18.11 8.18 -8.55
C THR A 85 18.08 7.31 -7.29
N GLU A 86 19.24 7.01 -6.70
CA GLU A 86 19.35 6.31 -5.41
C GLU A 86 18.42 6.84 -4.29
N PRO A 87 18.26 8.16 -4.07
CA PRO A 87 17.30 8.66 -3.09
C PRO A 87 15.83 8.37 -3.47
N GLN A 88 15.47 8.37 -4.75
CA GLN A 88 14.11 8.01 -5.19
C GLN A 88 13.82 6.53 -4.96
N LYS A 89 14.79 5.64 -5.21
CA LYS A 89 14.69 4.22 -4.91
C LYS A 89 14.40 3.98 -3.42
N LYS A 90 15.14 4.67 -2.54
CA LYS A 90 14.93 4.57 -1.08
C LYS A 90 13.51 5.00 -0.67
N LEU A 91 12.98 6.08 -1.24
CA LEU A 91 11.61 6.53 -0.96
C LEU A 91 10.55 5.52 -1.45
N ILE A 92 10.77 4.87 -2.59
CA ILE A 92 9.86 3.84 -3.12
C ILE A 92 9.88 2.60 -2.22
N LEU A 93 11.07 2.14 -1.78
CA LEU A 93 11.20 1.03 -0.86
C LEU A 93 10.55 1.33 0.50
N GLU A 94 10.76 2.53 1.05
CA GLU A 94 10.13 2.95 2.30
C GLU A 94 8.60 2.99 2.18
N LYS A 95 8.07 3.53 1.08
CA LYS A 95 6.62 3.54 0.81
C LYS A 95 6.05 2.14 0.66
N HIS A 96 6.80 1.23 0.05
CA HIS A 96 6.40 -0.16 -0.11
C HIS A 96 6.41 -0.92 1.22
N GLN A 97 7.45 -0.74 2.05
CA GLN A 97 7.56 -1.31 3.39
C GLN A 97 6.51 -0.75 4.37
N CYS A 98 6.12 0.52 4.24
CA CYS A 98 5.09 1.15 5.06
C CYS A 98 3.66 0.65 4.73
N ARG A 99 3.48 -0.16 3.67
CA ARG A 99 2.17 -0.62 3.22
C ARG A 99 1.90 -2.11 3.45
N PRO A 100 1.83 -2.57 4.71
CA PRO A 100 0.95 -3.65 5.12
C PRO A 100 -0.19 -3.05 5.98
N GLY A 101 -1.19 -2.45 5.32
CA GLY A 101 -2.32 -1.75 5.98
C GLY A 101 -1.91 -0.37 6.52
N GLN A 102 -2.52 0.71 6.00
CA GLN A 102 -2.09 2.09 6.27
C GLN A 102 -2.00 2.42 7.78
N LYS A 103 -0.78 2.56 8.31
CA LYS A 103 -0.50 3.30 9.55
C LYS A 103 0.76 4.14 9.42
N LYS A 104 0.58 5.35 8.90
CA LYS A 104 1.12 6.57 9.50
C LYS A 104 -0.04 7.57 9.54
N THR A 105 -0.86 7.45 10.57
CA THR A 105 -1.68 8.57 11.04
C THR A 105 -0.71 9.70 11.41
N VAL A 106 -0.78 10.81 10.69
CA VAL A 106 -0.23 12.11 11.10
C VAL A 106 -1.38 12.92 11.67
#